data_AF-A0A7I7PK41-F1
#
_entry.id   AF-A0A7I7PK41-F1
#
_cell.length_a   1.000
_cell.length_b   1.000
_cell.length_c   1.000
_cell.angle_alpha   90.00
_cell.angle_beta   90.00
_cell.angle_gamma   90.00
#
_symmetry.space_group_name_H-M   'P 1'
#
loop_
_entity.id
_entity.type
_entity.pdbx_description
1 polymer ?
#
loop_
_entity_poly.entity_id
_entity_poly.type
_entity_poly.pdbx_seq_one_letter_code
_entity_poly.pdbx_strand_id
1 'polypeptide(L)'
;MDGALVTVDQRALPHELRWLRITTVDELIEAIQTLAIRGAPAIGLSGAFGVALAAFTYDGDAEKVASEAARIASARPTAANLAWGVQRALAKLPQGAQAVLDEALEILAEGDRVNRAAATHAADLVQRLCPDRPLRILTHCNTGPLATATFGTALGTLQVLHTRDAIDEVLVNETRPLLQGARLTTWELAQAGIPHRLAVDSAAAWAMATGQVDCVVVGADRISADGSVANKIGTYGLAVAAHRHGIPFIVVAPESTRDLATATGHGIVVEERDPAEITHLVDVATAPTGTAVFNPAFDVTPAELVTAVVTENGVIDDANHVATGQIPRIAGELYARGWMPGTAGNISVRIGQTALITGSGLSKGELTTGDLVTVNIADSQQVSGTRRPSAETAIHTAIYRATDAQAVVHVHPPHATTQSIDAPAALRFSGYELIKGLGATDTIDIPVFDNHADVAHIGADIQRHLTEHPEAPPVLFVAGHGVTAWGVDLAQARDRVECLEAMCELATLSGRREIGTHREEAR
;
A
#
# COMPACT_ATOMS: atom_id res chain seq x y z
N MET A 1 25.73 4.54 32.82
CA MET A 1 24.33 5.00 32.84
C MET A 1 24.01 5.40 34.27
N ASP A 2 23.32 6.53 34.47
CA ASP A 2 23.07 7.18 35.76
C ASP A 2 21.67 6.89 36.35
N GLY A 3 21.03 5.81 35.89
CA GLY A 3 19.80 5.26 36.46
C GLY A 3 18.52 6.04 36.14
N ALA A 4 18.49 6.87 35.09
CA ALA A 4 17.30 7.62 34.70
C ALA A 4 16.98 7.49 33.21
N LEU A 5 15.68 7.48 32.89
CA LEU A 5 15.17 7.70 31.55
C LEU A 5 15.07 9.21 31.31
N VAL A 6 15.68 9.69 30.23
CA VAL A 6 15.61 11.11 29.83
C VAL A 6 14.81 11.23 28.55
N THR A 7 13.81 12.12 28.55
CA THR A 7 12.93 12.34 27.40
C THR A 7 12.46 13.79 27.33
N VAL A 8 11.94 14.21 26.18
CA VAL A 8 11.37 15.55 26.01
C VAL A 8 9.95 15.58 26.57
N ASP A 9 9.60 16.62 27.32
CA ASP A 9 8.22 16.87 27.72
C ASP A 9 7.42 17.43 26.54
N GLN A 10 6.69 16.57 25.85
CA GLN A 10 5.89 16.98 24.69
C GLN A 10 4.73 17.92 25.03
N ARG A 11 4.38 18.11 26.32
CA ARG A 11 3.36 19.09 26.74
C ARG A 11 3.89 20.52 26.69
N ALA A 12 5.19 20.71 26.92
CA ALA A 12 5.83 22.02 26.94
C ALA A 12 6.07 22.60 25.52
N LEU A 13 6.16 21.72 24.52
CA LEU A 13 6.30 22.12 23.12
C LEU A 13 4.99 22.74 22.58
N PRO A 14 5.08 23.76 21.69
CA PRO A 14 6.30 24.27 21.06
C PRO A 14 7.03 25.39 21.85
N HIS A 15 6.51 25.79 23.01
CA HIS A 15 6.98 26.98 23.72
C HIS A 15 8.32 26.79 24.41
N GLU A 16 8.55 25.60 24.96
CA GLU A 16 9.77 25.28 25.70
C GLU A 16 10.24 23.85 25.41
N LEU A 17 11.52 23.69 25.05
CA LEU A 17 12.18 22.39 25.01
C LEU A 17 12.59 22.01 26.45
N ARG A 18 11.68 21.34 27.16
CA ARG A 18 11.92 20.85 28.52
C ARG A 18 12.28 19.38 28.51
N TRP A 19 13.34 19.01 29.24
CA TRP A 19 13.74 17.62 29.45
C TRP A 19 13.15 17.09 30.76
N LEU A 20 12.55 15.90 30.70
CA LEU A 20 12.14 15.12 31.86
C LEU A 20 13.23 14.12 32.20
N ARG A 21 13.52 14.01 33.49
CA ARG A 21 14.35 12.96 34.06
C ARG A 21 13.45 12.07 34.91
N ILE A 22 13.21 10.86 34.44
CA ILE A 22 12.31 9.88 35.04
C ILE A 22 13.17 8.83 35.73
N THR A 23 12.99 8.67 37.03
CA THR A 23 13.76 7.76 37.89
C THR A 23 12.90 6.69 38.53
N THR A 24 11.57 6.84 38.49
CA THR A 24 10.63 5.88 39.08
C THR A 24 9.57 5.43 38.07
N VAL A 25 8.95 4.29 38.36
CA VAL A 25 7.81 3.76 37.59
C VAL A 25 6.60 4.69 37.68
N ASP A 26 6.37 5.32 38.82
CA ASP A 26 5.25 6.25 39.02
C ASP A 26 5.39 7.49 38.13
N GLU A 27 6.57 8.09 38.08
CA GLU A 27 6.89 9.22 37.18
C GLU A 27 6.71 8.84 35.71
N LEU A 28 7.09 7.62 35.32
CA LEU A 28 6.90 7.12 33.96
C LEU A 28 5.42 6.99 33.58
N ILE A 29 4.62 6.39 34.48
CA ILE A 29 3.18 6.22 34.28
C ILE A 29 2.51 7.58 34.14
N GLU A 30 2.85 8.54 35.01
CA GLU A 30 2.35 9.91 34.92
C GLU A 30 2.73 10.56 33.58
N ALA A 31 3.99 10.42 33.14
CA ALA A 31 4.45 10.97 31.87
C ALA A 31 3.68 10.41 30.66
N ILE A 32 3.33 9.11 30.69
CA ILE A 32 2.52 8.47 29.64
C ILE A 32 1.06 8.94 29.69
N GLN A 33 0.45 8.99 30.87
CA GLN A 33 -0.96 9.35 31.06
C GLN A 33 -1.23 10.82 30.75
N THR A 34 -0.32 11.71 31.12
CA THR A 34 -0.43 13.15 30.85
C THR A 34 0.04 13.53 29.44
N LEU A 35 0.42 12.55 28.62
CA LEU A 35 0.91 12.74 27.24
C LEU A 35 2.22 13.55 27.16
N ALA A 36 3.02 13.57 28.22
CA ALA A 36 4.40 14.05 28.17
C ALA A 36 5.24 13.16 27.25
N ILE A 37 4.96 11.86 27.25
CA ILE A 37 5.45 10.88 26.29
C ILE A 37 4.27 10.38 25.47
N ARG A 38 4.34 10.54 24.14
CA ARG A 38 3.31 10.03 23.22
C ARG A 38 3.89 9.59 21.89
N GLY A 39 3.06 8.90 21.12
CA GLY A 39 3.45 8.17 19.92
C GLY A 39 3.63 6.69 20.24
N ALA A 40 3.02 5.83 19.44
CA ALA A 40 2.92 4.41 19.77
C ALA A 40 4.30 3.74 19.97
N PRO A 41 5.31 3.96 19.10
CA PRO A 41 6.63 3.38 19.33
C PRO A 41 7.36 4.00 20.53
N ALA A 42 7.29 5.33 20.74
CA ALA A 42 7.93 5.99 21.88
C ALA A 42 7.37 5.51 23.22
N ILE A 43 6.05 5.30 23.32
CA ILE A 43 5.42 4.73 24.51
C ILE A 43 5.87 3.27 24.73
N GLY A 44 5.96 2.46 23.67
CA GLY A 44 6.45 1.08 23.77
C GLY A 44 7.88 1.00 24.32
N LEU A 45 8.79 1.81 23.78
CA LEU A 45 10.15 1.91 24.27
C LEU A 45 10.21 2.41 25.72
N SER A 46 9.37 3.39 26.06
CA SER A 46 9.26 3.90 27.43
C SER A 46 8.81 2.81 28.40
N GLY A 47 7.90 1.92 27.96
CA GLY A 47 7.51 0.73 28.70
C GLY A 47 8.69 -0.21 28.99
N ALA A 48 9.52 -0.49 27.97
CA ALA A 48 10.71 -1.32 28.13
C ALA A 48 11.73 -0.72 29.12
N PHE A 49 12.01 0.58 29.01
CA PHE A 49 12.86 1.28 29.99
C PHE A 49 12.24 1.32 31.39
N GLY A 50 10.91 1.38 31.50
CA GLY A 50 10.20 1.26 32.77
C GLY A 50 10.42 -0.09 33.46
N VAL A 51 10.42 -1.18 32.70
CA VAL A 51 10.76 -2.51 33.24
C VAL A 51 12.22 -2.55 33.68
N ALA A 52 13.14 -1.92 32.93
CA ALA A 52 14.54 -1.80 33.34
C ALA A 52 14.68 -1.02 34.66
N LEU A 53 14.00 0.14 34.79
CA LEU A 53 13.97 0.91 36.05
C LEU A 53 13.47 0.07 37.22
N ALA A 54 12.39 -0.69 37.03
CA ALA A 54 11.86 -1.60 38.05
C ALA A 54 12.87 -2.72 38.39
N ALA A 55 13.51 -3.33 37.40
CA ALA A 55 14.47 -4.41 37.59
C ALA A 55 15.71 -3.96 38.38
N PHE A 56 16.21 -2.75 38.16
CA PHE A 56 17.31 -2.19 38.98
C PHE A 56 16.86 -1.75 40.37
N THR A 57 15.61 -1.27 40.51
CA THR A 57 15.07 -0.82 41.81
C THR A 57 14.80 -2.01 42.74
N TYR A 58 14.29 -3.10 42.19
CA TYR A 58 13.87 -4.29 42.93
C TYR A 58 14.74 -5.50 42.55
N ASP A 59 16.07 -5.31 42.57
CA ASP A 59 17.02 -6.35 42.19
C ASP A 59 16.84 -7.62 43.06
N GLY A 60 16.73 -8.77 42.40
CA GLY A 60 16.44 -10.06 43.03
C GLY A 60 14.96 -10.32 43.40
N ASP A 61 14.05 -9.36 43.23
CA ASP A 61 12.60 -9.52 43.51
C ASP A 61 11.78 -9.54 42.22
N ALA A 62 11.77 -10.69 41.55
CA ALA A 62 11.10 -10.85 40.27
C ALA A 62 9.57 -10.65 40.34
N GLU A 63 8.95 -10.96 41.48
CA GLU A 63 7.49 -10.75 41.68
C GLU A 63 7.17 -9.27 41.70
N LYS A 64 7.98 -8.47 42.40
CA LYS A 64 7.80 -7.02 42.45
C LYS A 64 8.03 -6.37 41.08
N VAL A 65 9.04 -6.80 40.33
CA VAL A 65 9.28 -6.31 38.96
C VAL A 65 8.10 -6.65 38.04
N ALA A 66 7.57 -7.87 38.11
CA ALA A 66 6.41 -8.28 37.32
C ALA A 66 5.15 -7.46 37.67
N SER A 67 4.96 -7.13 38.96
CA SER A 67 3.88 -6.25 39.41
C SER A 67 4.01 -4.83 38.83
N GLU A 68 5.20 -4.23 38.86
CA GLU A 68 5.44 -2.91 38.26
C GLU A 68 5.27 -2.93 36.73
N ALA A 69 5.75 -3.99 36.06
CA ALA A 69 5.54 -4.19 34.63
C ALA A 69 4.04 -4.21 34.27
N ALA A 70 3.21 -4.88 35.06
CA ALA A 70 1.76 -4.89 34.87
C ALA A 70 1.14 -3.50 35.08
N ARG A 71 1.62 -2.71 36.05
CA ARG A 71 1.19 -1.31 36.25
C ARG A 71 1.53 -0.45 35.03
N ILE A 72 2.74 -0.57 34.50
CA ILE A 72 3.20 0.15 33.30
C ILE A 72 2.33 -0.21 32.10
N ALA A 73 2.14 -1.51 31.82
CA ALA A 73 1.32 -1.97 30.70
C ALA A 73 -0.13 -1.46 30.76
N SER A 74 -0.67 -1.27 31.97
CA SER A 74 -2.03 -0.79 32.22
C SER A 74 -2.17 0.72 32.22
N ALA A 75 -1.08 1.49 32.09
CA ALA A 75 -1.12 2.95 32.15
C ALA A 75 -2.01 3.56 31.06
N ARG A 76 -2.04 2.94 29.87
CA ARG A 76 -2.94 3.25 28.75
C ARG A 76 -3.36 1.97 28.02
N PRO A 77 -4.47 1.32 28.44
CA PRO A 77 -4.85 -0.03 27.98
C PRO A 77 -5.08 -0.16 26.46
N THR A 78 -5.36 0.93 25.76
CA THR A 78 -5.53 0.96 24.28
C THR A 78 -4.20 0.99 23.52
N ALA A 79 -3.08 1.29 24.17
CA ALA A 79 -1.77 1.40 23.56
C ALA A 79 -1.07 0.03 23.47
N ALA A 80 -1.35 -0.74 22.42
CA ALA A 80 -0.78 -2.08 22.23
C ALA A 80 0.77 -2.12 22.29
N ASN A 81 1.44 -1.09 21.75
CA ASN A 81 2.90 -0.98 21.79
C ASN A 81 3.47 -0.88 23.21
N LEU A 82 2.71 -0.31 24.17
CA LEU A 82 3.14 -0.24 25.57
C LEU A 82 3.26 -1.64 26.16
N ALA A 83 2.22 -2.45 26.01
CA ALA A 83 2.21 -3.82 26.48
C ALA A 83 3.29 -4.66 25.79
N TRP A 84 3.47 -4.48 24.47
CA TRP A 84 4.52 -5.15 23.70
C TRP A 84 5.93 -4.85 24.25
N GLY A 85 6.26 -3.58 24.46
CA GLY A 85 7.59 -3.17 24.95
C GLY A 85 7.85 -3.67 26.37
N VAL A 86 6.84 -3.62 27.24
CA VAL A 86 6.89 -4.19 28.58
C VAL A 86 7.15 -5.70 28.54
N GLN A 87 6.37 -6.45 27.74
CA GLN A 87 6.48 -7.90 27.66
C GLN A 87 7.86 -8.33 27.12
N ARG A 88 8.35 -7.65 26.09
CA ARG A 88 9.64 -7.94 25.46
C ARG A 88 10.81 -7.75 26.44
N ALA A 89 10.81 -6.63 27.17
CA ALA A 89 11.82 -6.38 28.20
C ALA A 89 11.68 -7.35 29.40
N LEU A 90 10.45 -7.60 29.88
CA LEU A 90 10.18 -8.48 31.01
C LEU A 90 10.63 -9.92 30.74
N ALA A 91 10.56 -10.40 29.49
CA ALA A 91 11.03 -11.72 29.11
C ALA A 91 12.54 -11.94 29.37
N LYS A 92 13.32 -10.86 29.53
CA LYS A 92 14.75 -10.92 29.86
C LYS A 92 15.04 -10.88 31.36
N LEU A 93 14.04 -10.64 32.20
CA LEU A 93 14.21 -10.56 33.65
C LEU A 93 14.93 -11.78 34.28
N PRO A 94 14.72 -13.04 33.83
CA PRO A 94 15.47 -14.18 34.36
C PRO A 94 17.00 -14.12 34.14
N GLN A 95 17.46 -13.26 33.22
CA GLN A 95 18.88 -13.03 32.92
C GLN A 95 19.46 -11.84 33.71
N GLY A 96 18.65 -11.18 34.55
CA GLY A 96 19.04 -10.06 35.40
C GLY A 96 18.72 -8.68 34.82
N ALA A 97 18.79 -7.65 35.66
CA ALA A 97 18.43 -6.27 35.31
C ALA A 97 19.22 -5.71 34.11
N GLN A 98 20.49 -6.09 33.96
CA GLN A 98 21.30 -5.66 32.82
C GLN A 98 20.76 -6.20 31.49
N ALA A 99 20.32 -7.46 31.44
CA ALA A 99 19.74 -8.04 30.21
C ALA A 99 18.41 -7.39 29.82
N VAL A 100 17.62 -6.94 30.80
CA VAL A 100 16.39 -6.15 30.57
C VAL A 100 16.74 -4.79 29.94
N LEU A 101 17.77 -4.12 30.44
CA LEU A 101 18.23 -2.85 29.89
C LEU A 101 18.83 -3.01 28.50
N ASP A 102 19.64 -4.04 28.27
CA ASP A 102 20.21 -4.34 26.96
C ASP A 102 19.09 -4.58 25.93
N GLU A 103 18.00 -5.23 26.32
CA GLU A 103 16.82 -5.41 25.46
C GLU A 103 16.07 -4.09 25.20
N ALA A 104 15.93 -3.22 26.20
CA ALA A 104 15.34 -1.90 25.99
C ALA A 104 16.19 -1.04 25.02
N LEU A 105 17.52 -1.12 25.13
CA LEU A 105 18.45 -0.49 24.20
C LEU A 105 18.39 -1.12 22.80
N GLU A 106 18.21 -2.43 22.71
CA GLU A 106 18.00 -3.12 21.44
C GLU A 106 16.69 -2.69 20.77
N ILE A 107 15.59 -2.53 21.52
CA ILE A 107 14.32 -1.99 20.99
C ILE A 107 14.54 -0.58 20.41
N LEU A 108 15.34 0.25 21.07
CA LEU A 108 15.69 1.58 20.57
C LEU A 108 16.51 1.51 19.28
N ALA A 109 17.56 0.68 19.25
CA ALA A 109 18.43 0.52 18.09
C ALA A 109 17.67 -0.08 16.89
N GLU A 110 16.85 -1.10 17.13
CA GLU A 110 15.97 -1.71 16.14
C GLU A 110 14.97 -0.69 15.59
N GLY A 111 14.35 0.11 16.48
CA GLY A 111 13.41 1.15 16.10
C GLY A 111 14.01 2.19 15.16
N ASP A 112 15.29 2.55 15.31
CA ASP A 112 15.97 3.46 14.38
C ASP A 112 16.16 2.82 13.00
N ARG A 113 16.68 1.59 12.97
CA ARG A 113 16.90 0.83 11.73
C ARG A 113 15.60 0.64 10.95
N VAL A 114 14.53 0.21 11.64
CA VAL A 114 13.20 -0.04 11.07
C VAL A 114 12.60 1.24 10.51
N ASN A 115 12.58 2.31 11.30
CA ASN A 115 11.96 3.56 10.89
C ASN A 115 12.70 4.20 9.71
N ARG A 116 14.03 4.18 9.72
CA ARG A 116 14.83 4.68 8.60
C ARG A 116 14.62 3.87 7.32
N ALA A 117 14.54 2.55 7.41
CA ALA A 117 14.25 1.70 6.26
C ALA A 117 12.86 1.98 5.68
N ALA A 118 11.82 2.00 6.52
CA ALA A 118 10.45 2.32 6.09
C ALA A 118 10.35 3.71 5.44
N ALA A 119 10.97 4.72 6.06
CA ALA A 119 11.01 6.08 5.54
C ALA A 119 11.75 6.18 4.19
N THR A 120 12.83 5.41 4.02
CA THR A 120 13.59 5.37 2.75
C THR A 120 12.76 4.74 1.65
N HIS A 121 12.13 3.59 1.91
CA HIS A 121 11.25 2.92 0.95
C HIS A 121 10.06 3.80 0.56
N ALA A 122 9.47 4.51 1.52
CA ALA A 122 8.37 5.42 1.26
C ALA A 122 8.82 6.61 0.39
N ALA A 123 10.00 7.17 0.66
CA ALA A 123 10.57 8.24 -0.16
C ALA A 123 10.82 7.78 -1.60
N ASP A 124 11.36 6.56 -1.78
CA ASP A 124 11.57 5.96 -3.10
C ASP A 124 10.23 5.77 -3.84
N LEU A 125 9.19 5.30 -3.15
CA LEU A 125 7.86 5.14 -3.73
C LEU A 125 7.25 6.50 -4.13
N VAL A 126 7.33 7.50 -3.25
CA VAL A 126 6.81 8.85 -3.51
C VAL A 126 7.44 9.44 -4.78
N GLN A 127 8.77 9.31 -4.93
CA GLN A 127 9.46 9.79 -6.14
C GLN A 127 9.10 9.00 -7.40
N ARG A 128 8.70 7.72 -7.29
CA ARG A 128 8.20 6.94 -8.44
C ARG A 128 6.77 7.33 -8.84
N LEU A 129 5.91 7.61 -7.87
CA LEU A 129 4.48 7.88 -8.10
C LEU A 129 4.19 9.34 -8.49
N CYS A 130 5.05 10.27 -8.08
CA CYS A 130 4.83 11.70 -8.26
C CYS A 130 5.66 12.27 -9.43
N PRO A 131 5.31 13.47 -9.93
CA PRO A 131 6.08 14.14 -10.98
C PRO A 131 7.54 14.39 -10.57
N ASP A 132 8.44 14.36 -11.56
CA ASP A 132 9.87 14.63 -11.38
C ASP A 132 10.14 16.13 -11.19
N ARG A 133 9.79 16.64 -10.00
CA ARG A 133 10.07 17.99 -9.49
C ARG A 133 9.94 17.99 -7.96
N PRO A 134 10.43 19.05 -7.27
CA PRO A 134 10.13 19.25 -5.85
C PRO A 134 8.62 19.21 -5.59
N LEU A 135 8.23 18.44 -4.56
CA LEU A 135 6.85 18.06 -4.27
C LEU A 135 6.26 18.89 -3.14
N ARG A 136 4.95 19.14 -3.23
CA ARG A 136 4.15 19.71 -2.15
C ARG A 136 3.45 18.57 -1.41
N ILE A 137 3.89 18.28 -0.20
CA ILE A 137 3.46 17.08 0.53
C ILE A 137 2.57 17.47 1.69
N LEU A 138 1.43 16.81 1.84
CA LEU A 138 0.56 17.00 3.00
C LEU A 138 0.82 15.89 4.03
N THR A 139 0.91 16.27 5.31
CA THR A 139 0.96 15.31 6.42
C THR A 139 -0.01 15.66 7.55
N HIS A 140 -0.25 14.69 8.43
CA HIS A 140 -1.24 14.78 9.51
C HIS A 140 -0.72 14.12 10.79
N CYS A 141 -1.14 14.65 11.94
CA CYS A 141 -0.62 14.29 13.26
C CYS A 141 0.89 14.56 13.40
N ASN A 142 1.55 13.80 14.27
CA ASN A 142 2.99 13.81 14.49
C ASN A 142 3.55 12.39 14.43
N THR A 143 4.53 12.20 13.56
CA THR A 143 5.11 10.90 13.20
C THR A 143 6.63 10.97 13.12
N GLY A 144 7.23 11.99 13.73
CA GLY A 144 8.67 12.21 13.77
C GLY A 144 9.35 11.54 14.95
N PRO A 145 10.62 11.88 15.19
CA PRO A 145 11.38 11.48 16.35
C PRO A 145 10.63 11.60 17.69
N LEU A 146 9.83 12.64 17.88
CA LEU A 146 9.02 12.78 19.10
C LEU A 146 8.00 11.66 19.29
N ALA A 147 7.46 11.09 18.20
CA ALA A 147 6.49 10.01 18.25
C ALA A 147 7.12 8.61 18.31
N THR A 148 8.37 8.46 17.84
CA THR A 148 9.02 7.16 17.73
C THR A 148 10.24 6.96 18.63
N ALA A 149 10.72 8.03 19.27
CA ALA A 149 12.01 8.12 19.96
C ALA A 149 13.26 7.93 19.06
N THR A 150 13.07 7.87 17.73
CA THR A 150 14.11 7.56 16.74
C THR A 150 13.95 8.42 15.48
N PHE A 151 14.06 7.87 14.28
CA PHE A 151 14.01 8.63 13.03
C PHE A 151 12.61 9.18 12.65
N GLY A 152 11.53 8.53 13.08
CA GLY A 152 10.15 8.81 12.62
C GLY A 152 9.72 7.98 11.40
N THR A 153 8.41 7.98 11.10
CA THR A 153 7.82 7.23 9.97
C THR A 153 7.49 8.16 8.80
N ALA A 154 6.29 8.74 8.77
CA ALA A 154 5.90 9.69 7.72
C ALA A 154 6.77 10.96 7.75
N LEU A 155 7.02 11.54 8.93
CA LEU A 155 7.96 12.67 9.04
C LEU A 155 9.41 12.26 8.73
N GLY A 156 9.81 11.02 9.08
CA GLY A 156 11.09 10.46 8.63
C GLY A 156 11.19 10.39 7.11
N THR A 157 10.09 10.04 6.42
CA THR A 157 10.00 10.06 4.95
C THR A 157 10.23 11.47 4.40
N LEU A 158 9.63 12.49 5.04
CA LEU A 158 9.85 13.89 4.69
C LEU A 158 11.31 14.31 4.89
N GLN A 159 11.98 13.86 5.96
CA GLN A 159 13.40 14.11 6.16
C GLN A 159 14.24 13.49 5.02
N VAL A 160 13.95 12.24 4.63
CA VAL A 160 14.65 11.59 3.51
C VAL A 160 14.43 12.35 2.20
N LEU A 161 13.19 12.70 1.87
CA LEU A 161 12.87 13.47 0.66
C LEU A 161 13.52 14.86 0.67
N HIS A 162 13.60 15.51 1.84
CA HIS A 162 14.31 16.79 1.97
C HIS A 162 15.80 16.66 1.69
N THR A 163 16.47 15.61 2.18
CA THR A 163 17.89 15.36 1.85
C THR A 163 18.15 15.07 0.38
N ARG A 164 17.09 14.81 -0.40
CA ARG A 164 17.13 14.57 -1.84
C ARG A 164 16.69 15.79 -2.66
N ASP A 165 16.51 16.95 -2.03
CA ASP A 165 15.97 18.17 -2.65
C ASP A 165 14.61 17.95 -3.34
N ALA A 166 13.83 16.97 -2.86
CA ALA A 166 12.57 16.54 -3.47
C ALA A 166 11.32 17.19 -2.84
N ILE A 167 11.50 18.12 -1.90
CA ILE A 167 10.40 18.84 -1.23
C ILE A 167 10.44 20.31 -1.66
N ASP A 168 9.33 20.78 -2.22
CA ASP A 168 9.03 22.20 -2.36
C ASP A 168 8.53 22.75 -1.01
N GLU A 169 7.50 22.10 -0.45
CA GLU A 169 6.91 22.48 0.83
C GLU A 169 6.13 21.32 1.47
N VAL A 170 6.07 21.31 2.80
CA VAL A 170 5.17 20.44 3.57
C VAL A 170 3.97 21.23 4.10
N LEU A 171 2.75 20.82 3.72
CA LEU A 171 1.52 21.30 4.34
C LEU A 171 1.16 20.43 5.55
N VAL A 172 1.15 21.03 6.73
CA VAL A 172 0.88 20.32 7.99
C VAL A 172 -0.53 20.64 8.44
N ASN A 173 -1.35 19.61 8.64
CA ASN A 173 -2.64 19.78 9.30
C ASN A 173 -2.47 19.99 10.81
N GLU A 174 -3.21 20.93 11.41
CA GLU A 174 -3.10 21.24 12.84
C GLU A 174 -3.36 20.03 13.74
N THR A 175 -4.26 19.14 13.32
CA THR A 175 -4.64 17.89 13.99
C THR A 175 -5.39 18.13 15.30
N ARG A 176 -6.61 18.66 15.22
CA ARG A 176 -7.49 18.77 16.40
C ARG A 176 -7.87 17.39 16.96
N PRO A 177 -8.20 17.30 18.26
CA PRO A 177 -8.18 18.38 19.23
C PRO A 177 -6.79 18.68 19.84
N LEU A 178 -5.85 17.74 19.81
CA LEU A 178 -4.59 17.84 20.58
C LEU A 178 -3.49 18.67 19.91
N LEU A 179 -3.74 19.12 18.69
CA LEU A 179 -2.88 20.00 17.91
C LEU A 179 -1.48 19.41 17.67
N GLN A 180 -1.38 18.10 17.43
CA GLN A 180 -0.08 17.44 17.26
C GLN A 180 0.69 17.98 16.07
N GLY A 181 0.00 18.24 14.96
CA GLY A 181 0.65 18.81 13.78
C GLY A 181 1.12 20.24 14.03
N ALA A 182 0.25 21.08 14.61
CA ALA A 182 0.57 22.48 14.91
C ALA A 182 1.67 22.65 15.97
N ARG A 183 1.74 21.75 16.96
CA ARG A 183 2.65 21.89 18.10
C ARG A 183 3.96 21.14 17.94
N LEU A 184 3.94 19.93 17.36
CA LEU A 184 5.11 19.06 17.30
C LEU A 184 5.66 18.91 15.89
N THR A 185 4.80 18.64 14.90
CA THR A 185 5.28 18.42 13.53
C THR A 185 5.91 19.68 12.95
N THR A 186 5.26 20.83 13.07
CA THR A 186 5.86 22.13 12.68
C THR A 186 7.16 22.41 13.45
N TRP A 187 7.23 22.07 14.73
CA TRP A 187 8.43 22.22 15.54
C TRP A 187 9.58 21.35 15.02
N GLU A 188 9.33 20.06 14.75
CA GLU A 188 10.34 19.13 14.22
C GLU A 188 10.77 19.51 12.80
N LEU A 189 9.84 19.92 11.93
CA LEU A 189 10.15 20.39 10.58
C LEU A 189 11.01 21.67 10.62
N ALA A 190 10.71 22.60 11.55
CA ALA A 190 11.52 23.79 11.76
C ALA A 190 12.94 23.46 12.24
N GLN A 191 13.10 22.51 13.17
CA GLN A 191 14.43 22.04 13.60
C GLN A 191 15.21 21.39 12.45
N ALA A 192 14.52 20.68 11.56
CA ALA A 192 15.12 20.02 10.41
C ALA A 192 15.36 20.96 9.20
N GLY A 193 14.92 22.22 9.25
CA GLY A 193 15.05 23.15 8.14
C GLY A 193 14.13 22.86 6.94
N ILE A 194 13.09 22.04 7.13
CA ILE A 194 12.18 21.65 6.07
C ILE A 194 11.13 22.76 5.85
N PRO A 195 10.98 23.31 4.62
CA PRO A 195 9.96 24.31 4.31
C PRO A 195 8.56 23.79 4.60
N HIS A 196 7.75 24.53 5.36
CA HIS A 196 6.42 24.08 5.74
C HIS A 196 5.45 25.23 6.02
N ARG A 197 4.15 24.92 5.90
CA ARG A 197 3.02 25.75 6.34
C ARG A 197 2.05 24.94 7.17
N LEU A 198 1.36 25.63 8.08
CA LEU A 198 0.30 25.06 8.91
C LEU A 198 -1.07 25.36 8.30
N ALA A 199 -1.95 24.37 8.28
CA ALA A 199 -3.34 24.49 7.86
C ALA A 199 -4.28 23.92 8.94
N VAL A 200 -5.48 24.50 9.04
CA VAL A 200 -6.58 23.87 9.78
C VAL A 200 -7.00 22.58 9.06
N ASP A 201 -7.47 21.58 9.81
CA ASP A 201 -7.76 20.25 9.24
C ASP A 201 -8.76 20.32 8.07
N SER A 202 -9.75 21.22 8.16
CA SER A 202 -10.79 21.41 7.14
C SER A 202 -10.31 22.07 5.84
N ALA A 203 -9.12 22.64 5.82
CA ALA A 203 -8.54 23.26 4.63
C ALA A 203 -7.86 22.24 3.71
N ALA A 204 -7.60 21.02 4.18
CA ALA A 204 -6.86 20.00 3.43
C ALA A 204 -7.51 19.65 2.07
N ALA A 205 -8.83 19.44 2.05
CA ALA A 205 -9.54 19.15 0.80
C ALA A 205 -9.48 20.31 -0.19
N TRP A 206 -9.53 21.56 0.30
CA TRP A 206 -9.38 22.74 -0.56
C TRP A 206 -7.95 22.89 -1.08
N ALA A 207 -6.94 22.59 -0.26
CA ALA A 207 -5.55 22.57 -0.68
C ALA A 207 -5.34 21.55 -1.81
N MET A 208 -5.92 20.34 -1.70
CA MET A 208 -5.91 19.34 -2.77
C MET A 208 -6.64 19.84 -4.03
N ALA A 209 -7.84 20.40 -3.89
CA ALA A 209 -8.65 20.89 -5.00
C ALA A 209 -8.00 22.05 -5.77
N THR A 210 -7.18 22.85 -5.10
CA THR A 210 -6.44 23.97 -5.70
C THR A 210 -5.01 23.60 -6.11
N GLY A 211 -4.71 22.30 -6.11
CA GLY A 211 -3.43 21.76 -6.56
C GLY A 211 -2.26 22.22 -5.70
N GLN A 212 -2.44 22.38 -4.39
CA GLN A 212 -1.38 22.69 -3.41
C GLN A 212 -0.75 21.43 -2.81
N VAL A 213 -1.20 20.24 -3.22
CA VAL A 213 -0.77 18.95 -2.69
C VAL A 213 -0.52 17.99 -3.86
N ASP A 214 0.65 17.39 -3.90
CA ASP A 214 1.06 16.37 -4.88
C ASP A 214 0.98 14.96 -4.30
N CYS A 215 1.13 14.82 -2.98
CA CYS A 215 1.12 13.54 -2.26
C CYS A 215 0.71 13.76 -0.80
N VAL A 216 0.03 12.77 -0.21
CA VAL A 216 -0.26 12.72 1.23
C VAL A 216 0.56 11.61 1.85
N VAL A 217 1.29 11.91 2.94
CA VAL A 217 2.09 10.93 3.68
C VAL A 217 1.72 10.98 5.16
N VAL A 218 1.23 9.86 5.70
CA VAL A 218 0.76 9.75 7.10
C VAL A 218 1.32 8.51 7.79
N GLY A 219 1.26 8.49 9.12
CA GLY A 219 1.57 7.30 9.92
C GLY A 219 0.37 6.36 10.05
N ALA A 220 0.52 5.35 10.91
CA ALA A 220 -0.58 4.52 11.37
C ALA A 220 -0.40 4.15 12.84
N ASP A 221 -1.52 3.97 13.54
CA ASP A 221 -1.56 3.38 14.88
C ASP A 221 -1.79 1.86 14.80
N ARG A 222 -2.56 1.40 13.81
CA ARG A 222 -2.82 -0.03 13.55
C ARG A 222 -3.23 -0.26 12.11
N ILE A 223 -2.81 -1.38 11.52
CA ILE A 223 -3.23 -1.81 10.18
C ILE A 223 -3.82 -3.22 10.28
N SER A 224 -5.10 -3.40 9.93
CA SER A 224 -5.75 -4.74 9.95
C SER A 224 -5.30 -5.62 8.78
N ALA A 225 -5.65 -6.91 8.82
CA ALA A 225 -5.26 -7.89 7.81
C ALA A 225 -5.73 -7.54 6.38
N ASP A 226 -6.89 -6.90 6.24
CA ASP A 226 -7.43 -6.41 4.96
C ASP A 226 -6.76 -5.12 4.46
N GLY A 227 -5.82 -4.54 5.21
CA GLY A 227 -5.14 -3.30 4.89
C GLY A 227 -5.84 -2.03 5.39
N SER A 228 -6.97 -2.12 6.10
CA SER A 228 -7.58 -0.93 6.71
C SER A 228 -6.67 -0.32 7.76
N VAL A 229 -6.58 1.01 7.77
CA VAL A 229 -5.62 1.76 8.59
C VAL A 229 -6.36 2.56 9.65
N ALA A 230 -6.15 2.22 10.92
CA ALA A 230 -6.51 3.10 12.01
C ALA A 230 -5.38 4.10 12.28
N ASN A 231 -5.71 5.38 12.25
CA ASN A 231 -4.77 6.47 12.52
C ASN A 231 -5.52 7.65 13.15
N LYS A 232 -4.78 8.71 13.52
CA LYS A 232 -5.35 9.91 14.14
C LYS A 232 -6.60 10.43 13.39
N ILE A 233 -7.63 10.78 14.16
CA ILE A 233 -8.88 11.36 13.64
C ILE A 233 -8.59 12.50 12.67
N GLY A 234 -9.20 12.43 11.48
CA GLY A 234 -8.91 13.28 10.33
C GLY A 234 -8.23 12.53 9.17
N THR A 235 -7.60 11.38 9.43
CA THR A 235 -6.89 10.60 8.40
C THR A 235 -7.84 10.07 7.34
N TYR A 236 -8.98 9.50 7.74
CA TYR A 236 -9.99 9.01 6.81
C TYR A 236 -10.53 10.11 5.89
N GLY A 237 -10.86 11.28 6.46
CA GLY A 237 -11.32 12.43 5.66
C GLY A 237 -10.29 12.91 4.64
N LEU A 238 -9.01 12.86 5.01
CA LEU A 238 -7.89 13.14 4.11
C LEU A 238 -7.79 12.13 2.97
N ALA A 239 -7.91 10.83 3.27
CA ALA A 239 -7.85 9.78 2.26
C ALA A 239 -9.01 9.87 1.26
N VAL A 240 -10.23 10.18 1.73
CA VAL A 240 -11.39 10.45 0.87
C VAL A 240 -11.11 11.63 -0.08
N ALA A 241 -10.58 12.73 0.45
CA ALA A 241 -10.24 13.89 -0.37
C ALA A 241 -9.13 13.59 -1.38
N ALA A 242 -8.07 12.90 -0.96
CA ALA A 242 -6.96 12.52 -1.81
C ALA A 242 -7.43 11.62 -2.97
N HIS A 243 -8.21 10.59 -2.65
CA HIS A 243 -8.81 9.69 -3.64
C HIS A 243 -9.67 10.43 -4.66
N ARG A 244 -10.53 11.36 -4.19
CA ARG A 244 -11.40 12.19 -5.06
C ARG A 244 -10.60 13.03 -6.06
N HIS A 245 -9.39 13.44 -5.70
CA HIS A 245 -8.51 14.29 -6.50
C HIS A 245 -7.40 13.51 -7.22
N GLY A 246 -7.36 12.18 -7.12
CA GLY A 246 -6.31 11.36 -7.74
C GLY A 246 -4.92 11.60 -7.16
N ILE A 247 -4.83 12.03 -5.89
CA ILE A 247 -3.57 12.28 -5.19
C ILE A 247 -3.14 11.01 -4.45
N PRO A 248 -1.90 10.53 -4.60
CA PRO A 248 -1.38 9.40 -3.86
C PRO A 248 -1.50 9.59 -2.34
N PHE A 249 -2.02 8.59 -1.65
CA PHE A 249 -2.17 8.53 -0.20
C PHE A 249 -1.30 7.40 0.37
N ILE A 250 -0.18 7.76 0.97
CA ILE A 250 0.85 6.82 1.43
C ILE A 250 0.84 6.75 2.95
N VAL A 251 0.72 5.53 3.46
CA VAL A 251 0.80 5.22 4.89
C VAL A 251 2.19 4.64 5.16
N VAL A 252 2.91 5.18 6.14
CA VAL A 252 4.24 4.72 6.53
C VAL A 252 4.20 4.24 7.98
N ALA A 253 4.43 2.95 8.18
CA ALA A 253 4.42 2.34 9.49
C ALA A 253 5.31 1.10 9.51
N PRO A 254 5.93 0.76 10.66
CA PRO A 254 6.64 -0.51 10.82
C PRO A 254 5.74 -1.73 10.58
N GLU A 255 6.33 -2.87 10.20
CA GLU A 255 5.62 -4.16 10.09
C GLU A 255 4.94 -4.53 11.40
N SER A 256 5.54 -4.17 12.54
CA SER A 256 4.98 -4.40 13.88
C SER A 256 3.65 -3.66 14.14
N THR A 257 3.30 -2.66 13.32
CA THR A 257 2.02 -1.95 13.40
C THR A 257 0.88 -2.73 12.74
N ARG A 258 1.19 -3.81 12.01
CA ARG A 258 0.18 -4.69 11.42
C ARG A 258 -0.40 -5.65 12.45
N ASP A 259 -1.72 -5.64 12.53
CA ASP A 259 -2.53 -6.53 13.35
C ASP A 259 -3.24 -7.53 12.44
N LEU A 260 -2.54 -8.62 12.13
CA LEU A 260 -3.08 -9.70 11.28
C LEU A 260 -4.20 -10.51 11.97
N ALA A 261 -4.38 -10.36 13.28
CA ALA A 261 -5.46 -11.01 14.01
C ALA A 261 -6.79 -10.29 13.83
N THR A 262 -6.75 -8.96 13.61
CA THR A 262 -7.92 -8.17 13.26
C THR A 262 -8.19 -8.28 11.76
N ALA A 263 -9.23 -9.04 11.38
CA ALA A 263 -9.53 -9.34 9.98
C ALA A 263 -9.83 -8.08 9.13
N THR A 264 -10.60 -7.14 9.67
CA THR A 264 -11.00 -5.92 8.97
C THR A 264 -10.98 -4.71 9.88
N GLY A 265 -10.97 -3.52 9.28
CA GLY A 265 -11.02 -2.25 10.02
C GLY A 265 -12.23 -2.11 10.96
N HIS A 266 -13.33 -2.83 10.69
CA HIS A 266 -14.52 -2.85 11.56
C HIS A 266 -14.26 -3.48 12.93
N GLY A 267 -13.24 -4.33 13.06
CA GLY A 267 -12.85 -4.95 14.33
C GLY A 267 -12.06 -4.01 15.24
N ILE A 268 -11.66 -2.84 14.75
CA ILE A 268 -10.85 -1.89 15.51
C ILE A 268 -11.76 -1.06 16.43
N VAL A 269 -11.54 -1.19 17.74
CA VAL A 269 -12.22 -0.36 18.74
C VAL A 269 -11.54 1.01 18.80
N VAL A 270 -12.30 2.07 18.47
CA VAL A 270 -11.81 3.45 18.51
C VAL A 270 -11.92 4.01 19.92
N GLU A 271 -10.82 4.56 20.43
CA GLU A 271 -10.77 5.27 21.72
C GLU A 271 -11.59 6.56 21.65
N GLU A 272 -12.61 6.70 22.50
CA GLU A 272 -13.28 7.98 22.75
C GLU A 272 -12.67 8.68 23.97
N ARG A 273 -12.38 9.97 23.83
CA ARG A 273 -11.63 10.75 24.82
C ARG A 273 -12.48 11.82 25.48
N ASP A 274 -11.92 12.43 26.52
CA ASP A 274 -12.57 13.46 27.32
C ASP A 274 -13.13 14.59 26.42
N PRO A 275 -14.43 14.94 26.56
CA PRO A 275 -15.05 16.11 25.93
C PRO A 275 -14.29 17.44 26.13
N ALA A 276 -13.53 17.58 27.21
CA ALA A 276 -12.74 18.77 27.51
C ALA A 276 -11.72 19.09 26.41
N GLU A 277 -11.18 18.09 25.70
CA GLU A 277 -10.19 18.31 24.62
C GLU A 277 -10.79 19.10 23.44
N ILE A 278 -12.10 18.96 23.21
CA ILE A 278 -12.81 19.70 22.16
C ILE A 278 -13.36 21.02 22.69
N THR A 279 -14.02 20.99 23.85
CA THR A 279 -14.72 22.14 24.43
C THR A 279 -13.78 23.18 25.04
N HIS A 280 -12.52 22.84 25.24
CA HIS A 280 -11.49 23.73 25.73
C HIS A 280 -10.26 23.68 24.84
N LEU A 281 -9.55 24.80 24.77
CA LEU A 281 -8.19 24.85 24.25
C LEU A 281 -7.30 25.31 25.39
N VAL A 282 -6.44 24.40 25.87
CA VAL A 282 -5.76 24.55 27.17
C VAL A 282 -6.84 24.71 28.25
N ASP A 283 -6.84 25.79 29.03
CA ASP A 283 -7.79 26.02 30.12
C ASP A 283 -8.92 26.99 29.73
N VAL A 284 -9.05 27.31 28.44
CA VAL A 284 -10.04 28.29 27.94
C VAL A 284 -11.17 27.57 27.21
N ALA A 285 -12.39 27.73 27.70
CA ALA A 285 -13.60 27.20 27.06
C ALA A 285 -13.80 27.82 25.67
N THR A 286 -13.98 26.98 24.66
CA THR A 286 -14.26 27.32 23.26
C THR A 286 -15.67 26.92 22.83
N ALA A 287 -16.38 26.18 23.67
CA ALA A 287 -17.77 25.78 23.48
C ALA A 287 -18.63 26.15 24.72
N PRO A 288 -19.97 26.32 24.56
CA PRO A 288 -20.87 26.53 25.68
C PRO A 288 -20.79 25.40 26.73
N THR A 289 -20.98 25.75 28.01
CA THR A 289 -21.01 24.77 29.10
C THR A 289 -22.13 23.74 28.89
N GLY A 290 -21.81 22.45 29.07
CA GLY A 290 -22.77 21.36 28.91
C GLY A 290 -22.99 20.89 27.47
N THR A 291 -22.26 21.43 26.48
CA THR A 291 -22.26 20.89 25.11
C THR A 291 -21.81 19.43 25.10
N ALA A 292 -22.67 18.55 24.57
CA ALA A 292 -22.32 17.16 24.32
C ALA A 292 -21.27 17.07 23.20
N VAL A 293 -20.36 16.11 23.31
CA VAL A 293 -19.19 15.99 22.42
C VAL A 293 -19.09 14.58 21.88
N PHE A 294 -18.70 14.49 20.61
CA PHE A 294 -18.23 13.26 19.99
C PHE A 294 -16.72 13.42 19.73
N ASN A 295 -15.88 12.70 20.48
CA ASN A 295 -14.41 12.85 20.46
C ASN A 295 -13.69 11.51 20.25
N PRO A 296 -13.84 10.88 19.06
CA PRO A 296 -13.01 9.75 18.70
C PRO A 296 -11.56 10.22 18.51
N ALA A 297 -10.61 9.53 19.14
CA ALA A 297 -9.18 9.83 19.02
C ALA A 297 -8.59 9.39 17.67
N PHE A 298 -9.25 8.45 17.00
CA PHE A 298 -8.80 7.82 15.76
C PHE A 298 -9.98 7.64 14.80
N ASP A 299 -9.69 7.46 13.53
CA ASP A 299 -10.63 6.95 12.54
C ASP A 299 -10.00 5.75 11.80
N VAL A 300 -10.82 5.04 11.02
CA VAL A 300 -10.39 3.90 10.22
C VAL A 300 -10.52 4.27 8.75
N THR A 301 -9.39 4.26 8.04
CA THR A 301 -9.29 4.46 6.60
C THR A 301 -9.35 3.10 5.89
N PRO A 302 -10.39 2.83 5.08
CA PRO A 302 -10.46 1.61 4.29
C PRO A 302 -9.30 1.46 3.29
N ALA A 303 -8.89 0.23 3.02
CA ALA A 303 -7.75 -0.09 2.17
C ALA A 303 -7.87 0.50 0.75
N GLU A 304 -9.09 0.57 0.20
CA GLU A 304 -9.34 1.12 -1.14
C GLU A 304 -9.03 2.62 -1.30
N LEU A 305 -8.90 3.35 -0.18
CA LEU A 305 -8.52 4.76 -0.19
C LEU A 305 -7.01 4.97 0.03
N VAL A 306 -6.28 3.91 0.35
CA VAL A 306 -4.84 3.94 0.58
C VAL A 306 -4.14 3.53 -0.71
N THR A 307 -3.28 4.41 -1.24
CA THR A 307 -2.49 4.08 -2.43
C THR A 307 -1.44 3.03 -2.12
N ALA A 308 -0.78 3.14 -0.96
CA ALA A 308 0.19 2.17 -0.50
C ALA A 308 0.40 2.25 1.01
N VAL A 309 0.70 1.09 1.62
CA VAL A 309 1.25 1.00 2.96
C VAL A 309 2.72 0.58 2.84
N VAL A 310 3.62 1.29 3.50
CA VAL A 310 5.07 1.08 3.40
C VAL A 310 5.69 0.78 4.75
N THR A 311 6.45 -0.31 4.82
CA THR A 311 7.17 -0.78 6.00
C THR A 311 8.68 -0.85 5.73
N GLU A 312 9.44 -1.26 6.75
CA GLU A 312 10.86 -1.56 6.62
C GLU A 312 11.16 -2.70 5.64
N ASN A 313 10.16 -3.50 5.27
CA ASN A 313 10.29 -4.58 4.29
C ASN A 313 9.91 -4.13 2.86
N GLY A 314 9.53 -2.86 2.68
CA GLY A 314 9.09 -2.30 1.41
C GLY A 314 7.61 -1.97 1.42
N VAL A 315 7.02 -1.82 0.23
CA VAL A 315 5.58 -1.62 0.08
C VAL A 315 4.87 -2.93 0.39
N ILE A 316 3.92 -2.91 1.33
CA ILE A 316 3.03 -4.04 1.57
C ILE A 316 2.23 -4.25 0.29
N ASP A 317 2.29 -5.47 -0.26
CA ASP A 317 1.47 -5.86 -1.42
C ASP A 317 1.75 -5.05 -2.70
N ASP A 318 3.00 -4.63 -2.98
CA ASP A 318 3.39 -3.91 -4.22
C ASP A 318 2.99 -4.67 -5.51
N ALA A 319 2.91 -6.01 -5.45
CA ALA A 319 2.42 -6.86 -6.54
C ALA A 319 0.89 -7.10 -6.52
N ASN A 320 0.24 -6.93 -5.37
CA ASN A 320 -1.17 -7.26 -5.13
C ASN A 320 -2.07 -6.02 -5.30
N HIS A 321 -1.72 -4.86 -4.72
CA HIS A 321 -2.57 -3.66 -4.71
C HIS A 321 -2.65 -2.97 -6.08
N VAL A 322 -1.51 -2.79 -6.76
CA VAL A 322 -1.47 -2.23 -8.12
C VAL A 322 -2.21 -3.13 -9.11
N ALA A 323 -2.04 -4.46 -9.00
CA ALA A 323 -2.73 -5.44 -9.82
C ALA A 323 -4.25 -5.51 -9.53
N THR A 324 -4.67 -5.47 -8.25
CA THR A 324 -6.10 -5.51 -7.88
C THR A 324 -6.87 -4.33 -8.46
N GLY A 325 -6.34 -3.12 -8.45
CA GLY A 325 -7.02 -1.94 -9.00
C GLY A 325 -6.96 -1.86 -10.52
N GLN A 326 -5.88 -2.34 -11.14
CA GLN A 326 -5.69 -2.29 -12.59
C GLN A 326 -6.56 -3.28 -13.35
N ILE A 327 -6.79 -4.50 -12.81
CA ILE A 327 -7.59 -5.52 -13.49
C ILE A 327 -9.02 -5.03 -13.80
N PRO A 328 -9.81 -4.54 -12.81
CA PRO A 328 -11.15 -4.01 -13.08
C PRO A 328 -11.16 -2.80 -14.01
N ARG A 329 -10.19 -1.88 -13.86
CA ARG A 329 -10.08 -0.70 -14.74
C ARG A 329 -9.85 -1.11 -16.20
N ILE A 330 -8.88 -1.98 -16.47
CA ILE A 330 -8.57 -2.44 -17.82
C ILE A 330 -9.71 -3.28 -18.38
N ALA A 331 -10.36 -4.11 -17.56
CA ALA A 331 -11.57 -4.83 -17.96
C ALA A 331 -12.68 -3.86 -18.39
N GLY A 332 -12.87 -2.75 -17.66
CA GLY A 332 -13.79 -1.68 -18.04
C GLY A 332 -13.44 -0.99 -19.37
N GLU A 333 -12.16 -0.70 -19.60
CA GLU A 333 -11.67 -0.12 -20.86
C GLU A 333 -11.92 -1.05 -22.06
N LEU A 334 -11.59 -2.34 -21.91
CA LEU A 334 -11.77 -3.35 -22.95
C LEU A 334 -13.25 -3.68 -23.17
N TYR A 335 -14.06 -3.66 -22.12
CA TYR A 335 -15.52 -3.76 -22.21
C TYR A 335 -16.10 -2.59 -23.01
N ALA A 336 -15.67 -1.35 -22.74
CA ALA A 336 -16.14 -0.17 -23.46
C ALA A 336 -15.78 -0.18 -24.96
N ARG A 337 -14.68 -0.87 -25.32
CA ARG A 337 -14.29 -1.14 -26.71
C ARG A 337 -15.09 -2.28 -27.36
N GLY A 338 -15.91 -2.99 -26.60
CA GLY A 338 -16.70 -4.13 -27.07
C GLY A 338 -15.93 -5.45 -27.17
N TRP A 339 -14.76 -5.55 -26.55
CA TRP A 339 -13.87 -6.73 -26.64
C TRP A 339 -14.08 -7.74 -25.51
N MET A 340 -14.82 -7.36 -24.46
CA MET A 340 -15.19 -8.24 -23.35
C MET A 340 -16.70 -8.21 -23.10
N PRO A 341 -17.55 -8.50 -24.10
CA PRO A 341 -19.00 -8.35 -23.96
C PRO A 341 -19.56 -9.33 -22.91
N GLY A 342 -20.38 -8.81 -22.01
CA GLY A 342 -20.98 -9.60 -20.93
C GLY A 342 -19.91 -10.26 -20.04
N THR A 343 -19.97 -11.58 -19.89
CA THR A 343 -19.03 -12.35 -19.06
C THR A 343 -17.79 -12.84 -19.81
N ALA A 344 -17.65 -12.50 -21.10
CA ALA A 344 -16.57 -12.99 -21.96
C ALA A 344 -15.23 -12.33 -21.62
N GLY A 345 -14.16 -13.11 -21.73
CA GLY A 345 -12.79 -12.68 -21.46
C GLY A 345 -12.42 -12.71 -19.97
N ASN A 346 -11.13 -12.62 -19.72
CA ASN A 346 -10.56 -12.61 -18.38
C ASN A 346 -9.17 -11.99 -18.40
N ILE A 347 -8.77 -11.48 -17.24
CA ILE A 347 -7.49 -10.81 -17.05
C ILE A 347 -6.87 -11.39 -15.78
N SER A 348 -5.55 -11.62 -15.80
CA SER A 348 -4.83 -12.00 -14.60
C SER A 348 -3.46 -11.36 -14.49
N VAL A 349 -2.94 -11.33 -13.26
CA VAL A 349 -1.58 -10.92 -12.91
C VAL A 349 -0.94 -11.98 -12.04
N ARG A 350 0.33 -12.31 -12.30
CA ARG A 350 1.15 -13.21 -11.49
C ARG A 350 1.53 -12.53 -10.18
N ILE A 351 1.34 -13.24 -9.07
CA ILE A 351 1.83 -12.86 -7.74
C ILE A 351 2.63 -14.05 -7.19
N GLY A 352 3.95 -14.04 -7.42
CA GLY A 352 4.82 -15.15 -7.03
C GLY A 352 4.43 -16.46 -7.72
N GLN A 353 3.97 -17.45 -6.93
CA GLN A 353 3.53 -18.77 -7.41
C GLN A 353 2.02 -18.87 -7.66
N THR A 354 1.28 -17.79 -7.39
CA THR A 354 -0.16 -17.68 -7.62
C THR A 354 -0.44 -16.63 -8.68
N ALA A 355 -1.68 -16.56 -9.14
CA ALA A 355 -2.15 -15.47 -10.00
C ALA A 355 -3.50 -14.96 -9.48
N LEU A 356 -3.68 -13.64 -9.51
CA LEU A 356 -4.96 -12.99 -9.27
C LEU A 356 -5.68 -12.85 -10.61
N ILE A 357 -6.90 -13.39 -10.71
CA ILE A 357 -7.66 -13.50 -11.95
C ILE A 357 -9.10 -13.03 -11.77
N THR A 358 -9.71 -12.47 -12.82
CA THR A 358 -11.12 -12.09 -12.77
C THR A 358 -12.03 -13.27 -12.48
N GLY A 359 -12.98 -13.11 -11.56
CA GLY A 359 -14.03 -14.10 -11.30
C GLY A 359 -15.00 -14.30 -12.48
N SER A 360 -15.69 -15.43 -12.47
CA SER A 360 -16.71 -15.80 -13.44
C SER A 360 -18.09 -15.18 -13.12
N GLY A 361 -18.94 -15.04 -14.14
CA GLY A 361 -20.37 -14.76 -13.98
C GLY A 361 -20.76 -13.28 -13.81
N LEU A 362 -19.84 -12.34 -13.99
CA LEU A 362 -20.12 -10.90 -13.99
C LEU A 362 -19.76 -10.24 -15.33
N SER A 363 -20.49 -9.16 -15.62
CA SER A 363 -20.12 -8.23 -16.68
C SER A 363 -18.72 -7.69 -16.43
N LYS A 364 -17.81 -7.82 -17.40
CA LYS A 364 -16.42 -7.38 -17.23
C LYS A 364 -16.29 -5.86 -17.08
N GLY A 365 -17.30 -5.10 -17.51
CA GLY A 365 -17.40 -3.66 -17.28
C GLY A 365 -17.82 -3.25 -15.87
N GLU A 366 -18.28 -4.17 -15.03
CA GLU A 366 -18.79 -3.91 -13.68
C GLU A 366 -17.94 -4.56 -12.58
N LEU A 367 -16.77 -5.09 -12.95
CA LEU A 367 -15.88 -5.75 -11.99
C LEU A 367 -15.40 -4.75 -10.93
N THR A 368 -15.26 -5.26 -9.70
CA THR A 368 -14.56 -4.60 -8.61
C THR A 368 -13.38 -5.44 -8.15
N THR A 369 -12.52 -4.90 -7.29
CA THR A 369 -11.41 -5.65 -6.69
C THR A 369 -11.89 -6.88 -5.90
N GLY A 370 -13.09 -6.81 -5.32
CA GLY A 370 -13.73 -7.91 -4.58
C GLY A 370 -14.20 -9.07 -5.47
N ASP A 371 -14.21 -8.89 -6.80
CA ASP A 371 -14.62 -9.92 -7.76
C ASP A 371 -13.45 -10.73 -8.32
N LEU A 372 -12.24 -10.49 -7.80
CA LEU A 372 -11.03 -11.20 -8.19
C LEU A 372 -10.85 -12.47 -7.35
N VAL A 373 -10.20 -13.46 -7.94
CA VAL A 373 -9.97 -14.79 -7.37
C VAL A 373 -8.49 -15.09 -7.46
N THR A 374 -7.90 -15.66 -6.40
CA THR A 374 -6.51 -16.11 -6.45
C THR A 374 -6.47 -17.58 -6.83
N VAL A 375 -5.62 -17.94 -7.78
CA VAL A 375 -5.42 -19.31 -8.24
C VAL A 375 -3.94 -19.70 -8.14
N ASN A 376 -3.68 -20.98 -7.93
CA ASN A 376 -2.33 -21.52 -7.96
C ASN A 376 -1.90 -21.72 -9.43
N ILE A 377 -0.72 -21.22 -9.80
CA ILE A 377 -0.24 -21.34 -11.19
C ILE A 377 0.09 -22.80 -11.53
N ALA A 378 0.49 -23.62 -10.56
CA ALA A 378 0.91 -25.00 -10.84
C ALA A 378 -0.25 -25.88 -11.33
N ASP A 379 -1.45 -25.71 -10.79
CA ASP A 379 -2.60 -26.61 -10.98
C ASP A 379 -3.91 -25.90 -11.36
N SER A 380 -3.90 -24.57 -11.45
CA SER A 380 -5.08 -23.72 -11.73
C SER A 380 -6.18 -23.78 -10.66
N GLN A 381 -5.92 -24.35 -9.49
CA GLN A 381 -6.91 -24.46 -8.43
C GLN A 381 -7.07 -23.13 -7.70
N GLN A 382 -8.29 -22.85 -7.27
CA GLN A 382 -8.59 -21.68 -6.45
C GLN A 382 -7.92 -21.79 -5.08
N VAL A 383 -7.22 -20.73 -4.70
CA VAL A 383 -6.56 -20.57 -3.39
C VAL A 383 -7.40 -19.70 -2.47
N SER A 384 -7.92 -18.59 -2.98
CA SER A 384 -8.73 -17.64 -2.21
C SER A 384 -9.68 -16.83 -3.10
N GLY A 385 -10.62 -16.11 -2.49
CA GLY A 385 -11.68 -15.36 -3.17
C GLY A 385 -13.06 -16.03 -2.99
N THR A 386 -14.13 -15.25 -3.11
CA THR A 386 -15.51 -15.72 -2.89
C THR A 386 -16.20 -16.20 -4.17
N ARG A 387 -15.65 -15.85 -5.34
CA ARG A 387 -16.17 -16.25 -6.65
C ARG A 387 -15.45 -17.48 -7.19
N ARG A 388 -16.06 -18.11 -8.20
CA ARG A 388 -15.39 -19.13 -9.01
C ARG A 388 -14.44 -18.46 -10.02
N PRO A 389 -13.24 -19.00 -10.26
CA PRO A 389 -12.36 -18.56 -11.34
C PRO A 389 -13.07 -18.66 -12.71
N SER A 390 -12.65 -17.85 -13.69
CA SER A 390 -13.13 -17.98 -15.07
C SER A 390 -12.63 -19.29 -15.70
N ALA A 391 -13.34 -19.81 -16.71
CA ALA A 391 -13.02 -21.10 -17.32
C ALA A 391 -11.64 -21.10 -18.00
N GLU A 392 -11.24 -19.96 -18.55
CA GLU A 392 -9.99 -19.69 -19.25
C GLU A 392 -8.79 -19.54 -18.31
N THR A 393 -8.97 -19.74 -17.00
CA THR A 393 -7.87 -19.79 -16.02
C THR A 393 -6.77 -20.76 -16.44
N ALA A 394 -7.12 -21.91 -17.01
CA ALA A 394 -6.15 -22.91 -17.46
C ALA A 394 -5.23 -22.39 -18.57
N ILE A 395 -5.71 -21.48 -19.42
CA ILE A 395 -4.92 -20.83 -20.48
C ILE A 395 -3.93 -19.85 -19.85
N HIS A 396 -4.38 -19.04 -18.87
CA HIS A 396 -3.53 -18.05 -18.21
C HIS A 396 -2.39 -18.73 -17.46
N THR A 397 -2.68 -19.78 -16.68
CA THR A 397 -1.66 -20.51 -15.94
C THR A 397 -0.72 -21.29 -16.85
N ALA A 398 -1.19 -21.79 -17.99
CA ALA A 398 -0.34 -22.39 -19.03
C ALA A 398 0.71 -21.42 -19.56
N ILE A 399 0.30 -20.19 -19.88
CA ILE A 399 1.22 -19.13 -20.31
C ILE A 399 2.22 -18.80 -19.21
N TYR A 400 1.78 -18.69 -17.95
CA TYR A 400 2.70 -18.45 -16.83
C TYR A 400 3.70 -19.58 -16.61
N ARG A 401 3.31 -20.85 -16.84
CA ARG A 401 4.23 -21.98 -16.71
C ARG A 401 5.24 -22.05 -17.85
N ALA A 402 4.90 -21.58 -19.05
CA ALA A 402 5.75 -21.65 -20.24
C ALA A 402 6.59 -20.38 -20.48
N THR A 403 6.29 -19.27 -19.82
CA THR A 403 6.90 -17.95 -20.12
C THR A 403 7.16 -17.13 -18.87
N ASP A 404 7.95 -16.06 -19.01
CA ASP A 404 8.21 -15.06 -17.96
C ASP A 404 7.09 -14.01 -17.82
N ALA A 405 5.91 -14.26 -18.39
CA ALA A 405 4.76 -13.37 -18.30
C ALA A 405 4.41 -13.02 -16.86
N GLN A 406 4.13 -11.74 -16.62
CA GLN A 406 3.63 -11.23 -15.33
C GLN A 406 2.15 -10.85 -15.43
N ALA A 407 1.61 -10.64 -16.63
CA ALA A 407 0.19 -10.41 -16.85
C ALA A 407 -0.31 -11.09 -18.11
N VAL A 408 -1.58 -11.48 -18.11
CA VAL A 408 -2.26 -12.12 -19.25
C VAL A 408 -3.65 -11.48 -19.42
N VAL A 409 -3.96 -11.10 -20.65
CA VAL A 409 -5.24 -10.54 -21.07
C VAL A 409 -5.83 -11.44 -22.15
N HIS A 410 -7.02 -11.98 -21.89
CA HIS A 410 -7.80 -12.73 -22.86
C HIS A 410 -9.10 -12.00 -23.15
N VAL A 411 -9.36 -11.76 -24.43
CA VAL A 411 -10.48 -10.97 -24.93
C VAL A 411 -11.04 -11.55 -26.22
N HIS A 412 -12.22 -11.06 -26.63
CA HIS A 412 -12.99 -11.54 -27.76
C HIS A 412 -13.27 -10.40 -28.76
N PRO A 413 -12.23 -9.74 -29.31
CA PRO A 413 -12.43 -8.60 -30.16
C PRO A 413 -12.91 -9.07 -31.56
N PRO A 414 -13.81 -8.33 -32.23
CA PRO A 414 -14.54 -8.85 -33.40
C PRO A 414 -13.64 -9.22 -34.59
N HIS A 415 -12.64 -8.41 -34.93
CA HIS A 415 -11.85 -8.63 -36.14
C HIS A 415 -10.86 -9.78 -35.96
N ALA A 416 -10.17 -9.86 -34.83
CA ALA A 416 -9.26 -10.95 -34.54
C ALA A 416 -10.00 -12.29 -34.42
N THR A 417 -11.15 -12.31 -33.74
CA THR A 417 -12.01 -13.50 -33.68
C THR A 417 -12.41 -13.93 -35.09
N THR A 418 -12.81 -13.00 -35.96
CA THR A 418 -13.19 -13.29 -37.35
C THR A 418 -12.03 -13.86 -38.18
N GLN A 419 -10.83 -13.28 -38.07
CA GLN A 419 -9.65 -13.74 -38.82
C GLN A 419 -9.22 -15.17 -38.45
N SER A 420 -9.57 -15.62 -37.24
CA SER A 420 -9.20 -16.95 -36.72
C SER A 420 -10.15 -18.08 -37.14
N ILE A 421 -11.30 -17.77 -37.73
CA ILE A 421 -12.27 -18.79 -38.17
C ILE A 421 -11.71 -19.51 -39.40
N ASP A 422 -11.69 -20.86 -39.34
CA ASP A 422 -11.13 -21.72 -40.38
C ASP A 422 -9.68 -21.35 -40.79
N ALA A 423 -8.94 -20.74 -39.87
CA ALA A 423 -7.56 -20.33 -40.09
C ALA A 423 -6.61 -21.53 -40.06
N PRO A 424 -5.48 -21.47 -40.79
CA PRO A 424 -4.37 -22.41 -40.58
C PRO A 424 -3.81 -22.28 -39.16
N ALA A 425 -2.98 -23.25 -38.76
CA ALA A 425 -2.34 -23.31 -37.44
C ALA A 425 -1.49 -22.06 -37.07
N ALA A 426 -1.15 -21.20 -38.03
CA ALA A 426 -0.56 -19.90 -37.79
C ALA A 426 -1.05 -18.86 -38.82
N LEU A 427 -1.34 -17.64 -38.36
CA LEU A 427 -1.68 -16.50 -39.20
C LEU A 427 -0.45 -15.61 -39.40
N ARG A 428 0.00 -15.51 -40.66
CA ARG A 428 1.11 -14.63 -41.06
C ARG A 428 0.61 -13.22 -41.35
N PHE A 429 1.28 -12.22 -40.78
CA PHE A 429 1.12 -10.81 -41.12
C PHE A 429 2.47 -10.21 -41.53
N SER A 430 2.50 -9.37 -42.56
CA SER A 430 3.71 -8.67 -43.00
C SER A 430 3.46 -7.21 -43.42
N GLY A 431 4.45 -6.35 -43.18
CA GLY A 431 4.43 -4.93 -43.58
C GLY A 431 3.56 -4.01 -42.73
N TYR A 432 2.99 -4.52 -41.63
CA TYR A 432 2.22 -3.71 -40.67
C TYR A 432 3.13 -3.08 -39.62
N GLU A 433 3.08 -1.75 -39.46
CA GLU A 433 3.87 -1.04 -38.43
C GLU A 433 3.57 -1.54 -37.00
N LEU A 434 2.32 -1.98 -36.77
CA LEU A 434 1.83 -2.52 -35.48
C LEU A 434 2.55 -3.82 -35.04
N ILE A 435 3.24 -4.51 -35.95
CA ILE A 435 4.03 -5.72 -35.64
C ILE A 435 5.11 -5.43 -34.58
N LYS A 436 5.63 -4.21 -34.54
CA LYS A 436 6.61 -3.77 -33.53
C LYS A 436 6.07 -3.84 -32.11
N GLY A 437 4.78 -3.57 -31.92
CA GLY A 437 4.11 -3.71 -30.62
C GLY A 437 4.05 -5.16 -30.11
N LEU A 438 4.22 -6.13 -31.01
CA LEU A 438 4.26 -7.56 -30.71
C LEU A 438 5.70 -8.10 -30.60
N GLY A 439 6.72 -7.24 -30.70
CA GLY A 439 8.13 -7.63 -30.56
C GLY A 439 8.79 -8.17 -31.84
N ALA A 440 8.16 -8.02 -33.01
CA ALA A 440 8.72 -8.39 -34.30
C ALA A 440 8.93 -7.15 -35.20
N THR A 441 9.71 -7.27 -36.29
CA THR A 441 10.16 -6.10 -37.07
C THR A 441 9.44 -5.89 -38.40
N ASP A 442 9.06 -6.95 -39.12
CA ASP A 442 8.48 -6.84 -40.46
C ASP A 442 7.42 -7.91 -40.76
N THR A 443 7.68 -9.15 -40.32
CA THR A 443 6.76 -10.27 -40.47
C THR A 443 6.59 -11.00 -39.14
N ILE A 444 5.37 -11.45 -38.86
CA ILE A 444 5.02 -12.20 -37.65
C ILE A 444 4.09 -13.36 -38.02
N ASP A 445 4.38 -14.55 -37.48
CA ASP A 445 3.52 -15.73 -37.57
C ASP A 445 2.88 -15.94 -36.19
N ILE A 446 1.57 -15.72 -36.08
CA ILE A 446 0.86 -15.81 -34.81
C ILE A 446 0.14 -17.17 -34.72
N PRO A 447 0.39 -17.98 -33.69
CA PRO A 447 -0.21 -19.31 -33.58
C PRO A 447 -1.73 -19.25 -33.38
N VAL A 448 -2.43 -20.22 -33.97
CA VAL A 448 -3.88 -20.43 -33.84
C VAL A 448 -4.11 -21.81 -33.23
N PHE A 449 -4.79 -21.82 -32.08
CA PHE A 449 -5.16 -23.05 -31.38
C PHE A 449 -6.64 -23.37 -31.62
N ASP A 450 -6.95 -24.66 -31.76
CA ASP A 450 -8.33 -25.11 -31.91
C ASP A 450 -9.13 -24.80 -30.64
N ASN A 451 -10.35 -24.31 -30.83
CA ASN A 451 -11.27 -24.12 -29.71
C ASN A 451 -11.84 -25.47 -29.26
N HIS A 452 -11.95 -25.67 -27.95
CA HIS A 452 -12.38 -26.92 -27.37
C HIS A 452 -13.31 -26.67 -26.16
N ALA A 453 -14.30 -27.55 -25.97
CA ALA A 453 -15.25 -27.42 -24.86
C ALA A 453 -14.59 -27.59 -23.48
N ASP A 454 -13.55 -28.43 -23.42
CA ASP A 454 -12.64 -28.52 -22.28
C ASP A 454 -11.47 -27.53 -22.47
N VAL A 455 -11.54 -26.42 -21.75
CA VAL A 455 -10.55 -25.33 -21.83
C VAL A 455 -9.18 -25.75 -21.26
N ALA A 456 -9.13 -26.78 -20.40
CA ALA A 456 -7.86 -27.30 -19.90
C ALA A 456 -7.04 -27.96 -21.02
N HIS A 457 -7.70 -28.55 -22.01
CA HIS A 457 -7.05 -29.09 -23.21
C HIS A 457 -6.35 -27.99 -24.01
N ILE A 458 -7.05 -26.86 -24.24
CA ILE A 458 -6.49 -25.69 -24.92
C ILE A 458 -5.25 -25.19 -24.16
N GLY A 459 -5.33 -25.07 -22.83
CA GLY A 459 -4.20 -24.68 -22.00
C GLY A 459 -2.99 -25.63 -22.11
N ALA A 460 -3.22 -26.94 -22.19
CA ALA A 460 -2.15 -27.93 -22.35
C ALA A 460 -1.44 -27.81 -23.72
N ASP A 461 -2.19 -27.57 -24.79
CA ASP A 461 -1.64 -27.37 -26.13
C ASP A 461 -0.86 -26.08 -26.24
N ILE A 462 -1.37 -24.98 -25.66
CA ILE A 462 -0.67 -23.69 -25.57
C ILE A 462 0.64 -23.86 -24.79
N GLN A 463 0.61 -24.50 -23.62
CA GLN A 463 1.81 -24.69 -22.80
C GLN A 463 2.87 -25.49 -23.57
N ARG A 464 2.47 -26.58 -24.23
CA ARG A 464 3.37 -27.41 -25.02
C ARG A 464 4.02 -26.61 -26.14
N HIS A 465 3.22 -25.90 -26.94
CA HIS A 465 3.71 -25.08 -28.04
C HIS A 465 4.68 -23.99 -27.56
N LEU A 466 4.33 -23.22 -26.53
CA LEU A 466 5.19 -22.14 -26.00
C LEU A 466 6.48 -22.66 -25.35
N THR A 467 6.47 -23.89 -24.83
CA THR A 467 7.69 -24.55 -24.30
C THR A 467 8.60 -25.01 -25.44
N GLU A 468 8.02 -25.53 -26.53
CA GLU A 468 8.76 -25.98 -27.72
C GLU A 468 9.25 -24.80 -28.58
N HIS A 469 8.55 -23.66 -28.53
CA HIS A 469 8.81 -22.45 -29.31
C HIS A 469 8.90 -21.21 -28.39
N PRO A 470 9.97 -21.05 -27.60
CA PRO A 470 10.13 -19.91 -26.69
C PRO A 470 10.20 -18.56 -27.43
N GLU A 471 10.49 -18.56 -28.73
CA GLU A 471 10.47 -17.40 -29.62
C GLU A 471 9.09 -17.00 -30.14
N ALA A 472 8.04 -17.77 -29.81
CA ALA A 472 6.68 -17.48 -30.24
C ALA A 472 6.27 -16.05 -29.80
N PRO A 473 5.51 -15.33 -30.65
CA PRO A 473 5.09 -13.97 -30.31
C PRO A 473 4.22 -13.97 -29.05
N PRO A 474 4.18 -12.86 -28.30
CA PRO A 474 3.47 -12.75 -27.03
C PRO A 474 1.95 -12.61 -27.16
N VAL A 475 1.40 -13.21 -28.21
CA VAL A 475 -0.01 -13.20 -28.61
C VAL A 475 -0.36 -14.54 -29.28
N LEU A 476 -1.60 -14.98 -29.11
CA LEU A 476 -2.15 -16.17 -29.77
C LEU A 476 -3.64 -16.02 -30.06
N PHE A 477 -4.14 -16.81 -31.01
CA PHE A 477 -5.56 -16.98 -31.27
C PHE A 477 -6.08 -18.29 -30.69
N VAL A 478 -7.33 -18.29 -30.24
CA VAL A 478 -8.15 -19.49 -30.08
C VAL A 478 -9.27 -19.40 -31.12
N ALA A 479 -9.29 -20.33 -32.07
CA ALA A 479 -10.08 -20.25 -33.31
C ALA A 479 -11.58 -20.02 -33.05
N GLY A 480 -12.12 -18.89 -33.53
CA GLY A 480 -13.52 -18.51 -33.34
C GLY A 480 -13.92 -18.22 -31.88
N HIS A 481 -12.95 -18.12 -30.97
CA HIS A 481 -13.17 -17.86 -29.54
C HIS A 481 -12.69 -16.46 -29.18
N GLY A 482 -11.41 -16.14 -29.44
CA GLY A 482 -10.80 -14.88 -29.03
C GLY A 482 -9.29 -14.90 -29.15
N VAL A 483 -8.64 -13.93 -28.50
CA VAL A 483 -7.18 -13.79 -28.48
C VAL A 483 -6.67 -13.69 -27.05
N THR A 484 -5.45 -14.17 -26.84
CA THR A 484 -4.75 -14.04 -25.57
C THR A 484 -3.40 -13.39 -25.81
N ALA A 485 -3.09 -12.36 -25.04
CA ALA A 485 -1.80 -11.70 -25.02
C ALA A 485 -1.23 -11.70 -23.60
N TRP A 486 0.09 -11.66 -23.50
CA TRP A 486 0.77 -11.55 -22.22
C TRP A 486 1.86 -10.49 -22.25
N GLY A 487 2.35 -10.08 -21.08
CA GLY A 487 3.35 -9.01 -20.95
C GLY A 487 4.09 -9.04 -19.62
N VAL A 488 5.09 -8.16 -19.50
CA VAL A 488 5.81 -7.89 -18.24
C VAL A 488 4.95 -7.11 -17.24
N ASP A 489 3.85 -6.52 -17.70
CA ASP A 489 2.80 -5.89 -16.91
C ASP A 489 1.47 -5.92 -17.69
N LEU A 490 0.39 -5.46 -17.05
CA LEU A 490 -0.94 -5.40 -17.65
C LEU A 490 -1.04 -4.42 -18.82
N ALA A 491 -0.30 -3.31 -18.79
CA ALA A 491 -0.35 -2.30 -19.84
C ALA A 491 0.20 -2.87 -21.15
N GLN A 492 1.34 -3.56 -21.08
CA GLN A 492 1.94 -4.23 -22.24
C GLN A 492 1.06 -5.37 -22.76
N ALA A 493 0.46 -6.18 -21.88
CA ALA A 493 -0.46 -7.23 -22.30
C ALA A 493 -1.67 -6.66 -23.04
N ARG A 494 -2.25 -5.56 -22.53
CA ARG A 494 -3.34 -4.82 -23.20
C ARG A 494 -2.89 -4.25 -24.55
N ASP A 495 -1.74 -3.56 -24.60
CA ASP A 495 -1.25 -2.92 -25.83
C ASP A 495 -1.00 -3.93 -26.95
N ARG A 496 -0.55 -5.15 -26.60
CA ARG A 496 -0.40 -6.26 -27.55
C ARG A 496 -1.73 -6.73 -28.12
N VAL A 497 -2.78 -6.82 -27.31
CA VAL A 497 -4.15 -7.06 -27.79
C VAL A 497 -4.59 -5.95 -28.75
N GLU A 498 -4.36 -4.68 -28.38
CA GLU A 498 -4.74 -3.54 -29.21
C GLU A 498 -4.03 -3.56 -30.57
N CYS A 499 -2.73 -3.87 -30.60
CA CYS A 499 -1.98 -4.02 -31.84
C CYS A 499 -2.52 -5.16 -32.71
N LEU A 500 -2.81 -6.32 -32.10
CA LEU A 500 -3.33 -7.48 -32.82
C LEU A 500 -4.71 -7.20 -33.41
N GLU A 501 -5.65 -6.64 -32.63
CA GLU A 501 -6.98 -6.32 -33.13
C GLU A 501 -6.92 -5.29 -34.25
N ALA A 502 -6.09 -4.25 -34.13
CA ALA A 502 -5.93 -3.25 -35.19
C ALA A 502 -5.32 -3.85 -36.47
N MET A 503 -4.37 -4.79 -36.37
CA MET A 503 -3.86 -5.53 -37.53
C MET A 503 -4.96 -6.38 -38.17
N CYS A 504 -5.76 -7.07 -37.36
CA CYS A 504 -6.88 -7.89 -37.84
C CYS A 504 -8.00 -7.05 -38.46
N GLU A 505 -8.28 -5.87 -37.92
CA GLU A 505 -9.24 -4.90 -38.48
C GLU A 505 -8.79 -4.47 -39.87
N LEU A 506 -7.55 -4.02 -40.02
CA LEU A 506 -6.98 -3.62 -41.30
C LEU A 506 -6.98 -4.79 -42.30
N ALA A 507 -6.61 -6.00 -41.87
CA ALA A 507 -6.66 -7.18 -42.72
C ALA A 507 -8.10 -7.55 -43.13
N THR A 508 -9.08 -7.35 -42.25
CA THR A 508 -10.50 -7.59 -42.55
C THR A 508 -11.04 -6.55 -43.54
N LEU A 509 -10.69 -5.28 -43.36
CA LEU A 509 -11.15 -4.18 -44.22
C LEU A 509 -10.46 -4.17 -45.59
N SER A 510 -9.18 -4.56 -45.65
CA SER A 510 -8.40 -4.59 -46.90
C SER A 510 -8.44 -5.93 -47.63
N GLY A 511 -8.82 -7.00 -46.94
CA GLY A 511 -8.70 -8.38 -47.42
C GLY A 511 -7.25 -8.88 -47.53
N ARG A 512 -6.27 -8.19 -46.92
CA ARG A 512 -4.84 -8.49 -47.05
C ARG A 512 -4.14 -8.59 -45.70
N ARG A 513 -3.41 -9.68 -45.47
CA ARG A 513 -2.51 -9.81 -44.31
C ARG A 513 -1.06 -9.43 -44.65
N GLU A 514 -0.78 -9.15 -45.92
CA GLU A 514 0.53 -8.73 -46.40
C GLU A 514 0.41 -7.36 -47.08
N ILE A 515 1.10 -6.37 -46.52
CA ILE A 515 1.22 -5.04 -47.11
C ILE A 515 2.60 -4.96 -47.78
N GLY A 516 2.63 -5.04 -49.10
CA GLY A 516 3.86 -4.85 -49.86
C GLY A 516 4.40 -3.42 -49.70
N THR A 517 5.67 -3.30 -49.32
CA THR A 517 6.41 -2.02 -49.34
C THR A 517 6.94 -1.67 -50.75
N HIS A 518 6.74 -2.55 -51.72
CA HIS A 518 7.11 -2.27 -53.11
C HIS A 518 6.05 -1.38 -53.77
N ARG A 519 6.39 -0.08 -53.92
CA ARG A 519 5.94 0.65 -55.11
C ARG A 519 6.46 -0.15 -56.31
N GLU A 520 5.58 -0.81 -57.03
CA GLU A 520 5.86 -1.10 -58.44
C GLU A 520 6.26 0.24 -59.06
N GLU A 521 7.49 0.33 -59.55
CA GLU A 521 7.92 1.42 -60.41
C GLU A 521 7.01 1.38 -61.64
N ALA A 522 5.94 2.18 -61.59
CA ALA A 522 5.18 2.52 -62.77
C ALA A 522 6.09 3.31 -63.72
N ARG A 523 6.73 2.61 -64.65
CA ARG A 523 7.14 3.12 -65.96
C ARG A 523 6.97 2.05 -67.03
#